data_AF-A0A9N9IMC6-F1
#
_entry.id   AF-A0A9N9IMC6-F1
#
_cell.length_a   1.000
_cell.length_b   1.000
_cell.length_c   1.000
_cell.angle_alpha   90.00
_cell.angle_beta   90.00
_cell.angle_gamma   90.00
#
_symmetry.space_group_name_H-M   'P 1'
#
loop_
_entity.id
_entity.type
_entity.pdbx_description
1 polymer ?
#
loop_
_entity_poly.entity_id
_entity_poly.type
_entity_poly.pdbx_seq_one_letter_code
_entity_poly.pdbx_strand_id
1 'polypeptide(L)'
;IFTNINESLTRKRDQNIVKIHIPGLDKVDKYVREAIHNEYNAQIIDNDIFIRYDGGNKENIHCELRNSARAHNPIWYATPNTICVAGGNDYRPDVGVWFQRPTFLQRQNPIVHQCPPPNVWIEVFFNEDPDRQNALDRIARVQQTHVIEFVGIALPQLSGPYRQNPFPAGESLL
;
A
#
# COMPACT_ATOMS: atom_id res chain seq x y z
N ILE A 1 -22.21 -0.41 -7.30
CA ILE A 1 -20.73 -0.43 -7.17
C ILE A 1 -20.27 -1.69 -6.46
N PHE A 2 -20.60 -1.89 -5.18
CA PHE A 2 -20.17 -3.06 -4.38
C PHE A 2 -20.44 -4.42 -5.03
N THR A 3 -21.62 -4.64 -5.63
CA THR A 3 -21.93 -5.88 -6.35
C THR A 3 -20.92 -6.17 -7.47
N ASN A 4 -20.57 -5.16 -8.27
CA ASN A 4 -19.60 -5.30 -9.36
C ASN A 4 -18.19 -5.61 -8.83
N ILE A 5 -17.84 -5.06 -7.66
CA ILE A 5 -16.56 -5.35 -7.01
C ILE A 5 -16.53 -6.83 -6.60
N ASN A 6 -17.55 -7.31 -5.89
CA ASN A 6 -17.65 -8.69 -5.44
C ASN A 6 -17.63 -9.71 -6.59
N GLU A 7 -18.35 -9.43 -7.68
CA GLU A 7 -18.31 -10.25 -8.89
C GLU A 7 -16.91 -10.29 -9.51
N SER A 8 -16.24 -9.13 -9.59
CA SER A 8 -14.90 -9.02 -10.16
C SER A 8 -13.86 -9.78 -9.32
N LEU A 9 -13.93 -9.67 -8.00
CA LEU A 9 -13.06 -10.39 -7.07
C LEU A 9 -13.24 -11.91 -7.18
N THR A 10 -14.48 -12.37 -7.40
CA THR A 10 -14.75 -13.80 -7.59
C THR A 10 -14.11 -14.35 -8.87
N ARG A 11 -13.99 -13.53 -9.92
CA ARG A 11 -13.39 -13.93 -11.21
C ARG A 11 -11.85 -13.83 -11.22
N LYS A 12 -11.23 -13.10 -10.29
CA LYS A 12 -9.80 -12.75 -10.30
C LYS A 12 -9.03 -13.26 -9.07
N ARG A 13 -9.46 -14.39 -8.50
CA ARG A 13 -8.92 -14.93 -7.23
C ARG A 13 -7.42 -15.25 -7.26
N ASP A 14 -6.86 -15.52 -8.43
CA ASP A 14 -5.45 -15.94 -8.56
C ASP A 14 -4.49 -14.76 -8.83
N GLN A 15 -4.96 -13.51 -8.74
CA GLN A 15 -4.14 -12.32 -9.00
C GLN A 15 -3.69 -11.66 -7.70
N ASN A 16 -2.40 -11.37 -7.57
CA ASN A 16 -1.85 -10.61 -6.43
C ASN A 16 -2.36 -9.16 -6.39
N ILE A 17 -2.77 -8.62 -7.53
CA ILE A 17 -3.35 -7.28 -7.67
C ILE A 17 -4.57 -7.38 -8.56
N VAL A 18 -5.73 -7.01 -8.03
CA VAL A 18 -6.99 -6.96 -8.77
C VAL A 18 -7.30 -5.51 -9.13
N LYS A 19 -7.27 -5.21 -10.43
CA LYS A 19 -7.73 -3.94 -11.00
C LYS A 19 -9.19 -4.04 -11.47
N ILE A 20 -10.05 -3.12 -11.06
CA ILE A 20 -11.48 -3.07 -11.43
C ILE A 20 -11.81 -1.67 -11.95
N HIS A 21 -12.25 -1.58 -13.20
CA HIS A 21 -12.69 -0.33 -13.79
C HIS A 21 -14.16 -0.06 -13.48
N ILE A 22 -14.46 1.12 -12.94
CA ILE A 22 -15.83 1.59 -12.66
C ILE A 22 -16.01 2.97 -13.29
N PRO A 23 -16.80 3.10 -14.37
CA PRO A 23 -17.03 4.38 -15.01
C PRO A 23 -17.62 5.43 -14.05
N GLY A 24 -17.00 6.61 -14.00
CA GLY A 24 -17.43 7.75 -13.18
C GLY A 24 -17.12 7.63 -11.69
N LEU A 25 -16.28 6.67 -11.30
CA LEU A 25 -15.84 6.49 -9.91
C LEU A 25 -15.05 7.70 -9.40
N ASP A 26 -14.34 8.40 -10.27
CA ASP A 26 -13.65 9.67 -9.97
C ASP A 26 -14.59 10.76 -9.45
N LYS A 27 -15.87 10.70 -9.84
CA LYS A 27 -16.92 11.66 -9.46
C LYS A 27 -17.80 11.17 -8.32
N VAL A 28 -17.58 9.94 -7.85
CA VAL A 28 -18.36 9.36 -6.75
C VAL A 28 -18.04 10.08 -5.45
N ASP A 29 -19.08 10.27 -4.64
CA ASP A 29 -18.99 10.92 -3.35
C ASP A 29 -17.92 10.25 -2.44
N LYS A 30 -17.18 11.08 -1.71
CA LYS A 30 -16.05 10.66 -0.88
C LYS A 30 -16.44 9.66 0.22
N TYR A 31 -17.67 9.69 0.73
CA TYR A 31 -18.16 8.73 1.71
C TYR A 31 -18.36 7.34 1.10
N VAL A 32 -18.72 7.27 -0.19
CA VAL A 32 -18.79 5.98 -0.91
C VAL A 32 -17.39 5.46 -1.20
N ARG A 33 -16.44 6.32 -1.59
CA ARG A 33 -15.03 5.94 -1.78
C ARG A 33 -14.39 5.44 -0.47
N GLU A 34 -14.66 6.12 0.64
CA GLU A 34 -14.29 5.68 1.99
C GLU A 34 -14.89 4.31 2.33
N ALA A 35 -16.18 4.08 2.06
CA ALA A 35 -16.81 2.79 2.29
C ALA A 35 -16.18 1.66 1.44
N ILE A 36 -15.80 1.94 0.19
CA ILE A 36 -15.06 0.98 -0.67
C ILE A 36 -13.69 0.68 -0.07
N HIS A 37 -12.96 1.70 0.38
CA HIS A 37 -11.67 1.51 1.05
C HIS A 37 -11.82 0.63 2.30
N ASN A 38 -12.76 0.94 3.18
CA ASN A 38 -12.97 0.23 4.44
C ASN A 38 -13.37 -1.23 4.24
N GLU A 39 -14.18 -1.53 3.22
CA GLU A 39 -14.65 -2.90 2.95
C GLU A 39 -13.55 -3.76 2.29
N TYR A 40 -12.75 -3.18 1.40
CA TYR A 40 -11.86 -3.96 0.52
C TYR A 40 -10.36 -3.66 0.69
N ASN A 41 -9.99 -2.76 1.61
CA ASN A 41 -8.64 -2.21 1.74
C ASN A 41 -8.11 -1.67 0.38
N ALA A 42 -9.01 -1.10 -0.41
CA ALA A 42 -8.75 -0.71 -1.79
C ALA A 42 -8.08 0.67 -1.87
N GLN A 43 -7.30 0.88 -2.92
CA GLN A 43 -6.92 2.21 -3.42
C GLN A 43 -7.81 2.56 -4.62
N ILE A 44 -8.04 3.86 -4.86
CA ILE A 44 -8.87 4.35 -5.96
C ILE A 44 -8.07 5.39 -6.74
N ILE A 45 -7.81 5.12 -8.01
CA ILE A 45 -7.07 6.03 -8.89
C ILE A 45 -7.89 6.23 -10.16
N ASP A 46 -8.26 7.46 -10.44
CA ASP A 46 -9.15 7.85 -11.52
C ASP A 46 -10.45 7.03 -11.44
N ASN A 47 -10.71 6.17 -12.43
CA ASN A 47 -11.89 5.30 -12.49
C ASN A 47 -11.60 3.85 -12.09
N ASP A 48 -10.43 3.58 -11.52
CA ASP A 48 -9.95 2.23 -11.24
C ASP A 48 -9.78 1.98 -9.74
N ILE A 49 -10.33 0.86 -9.27
CA ILE A 49 -10.10 0.31 -7.94
C ILE A 49 -8.96 -0.69 -8.04
N PHE A 50 -7.99 -0.62 -7.12
CA PHE A 50 -6.97 -1.64 -6.97
C PHE A 50 -7.01 -2.25 -5.57
N ILE A 51 -7.09 -3.57 -5.53
CA ILE A 51 -7.05 -4.39 -4.33
C ILE A 51 -5.78 -5.24 -4.40
N ARG A 52 -4.93 -5.16 -3.38
CA ARG A 52 -3.65 -5.88 -3.32
C ARG A 52 -3.72 -6.98 -2.26
N TYR A 53 -3.13 -8.13 -2.59
CA TYR A 53 -2.99 -9.27 -1.69
C TYR A 53 -1.50 -9.51 -1.44
N ASP A 54 -0.94 -8.80 -0.47
CA ASP A 54 0.44 -9.00 -0.08
C ASP A 54 0.57 -10.25 0.81
N GLY A 55 1.56 -11.08 0.52
CA GLY A 55 1.90 -12.23 1.37
C GLY A 55 2.70 -11.81 2.60
N GLY A 56 2.78 -12.68 3.60
CA GLY A 56 3.43 -12.38 4.89
C GLY A 56 4.89 -11.90 4.80
N ASN A 57 5.62 -12.28 3.73
CA ASN A 57 6.98 -11.76 3.51
C ASN A 57 7.01 -10.24 3.30
N LYS A 58 6.09 -9.70 2.48
CA LYS A 58 5.98 -8.26 2.27
C LYS A 58 5.47 -7.58 3.54
N GLU A 59 4.44 -8.13 4.17
CA GLU A 59 3.88 -7.57 5.41
C GLU A 59 4.90 -7.49 6.54
N ASN A 60 5.78 -8.50 6.67
CA ASN A 60 6.88 -8.47 7.64
C ASN A 60 7.84 -7.30 7.37
N ILE A 61 8.22 -7.09 6.11
CA ILE A 61 9.05 -5.94 5.72
C ILE A 61 8.34 -4.62 6.01
N HIS A 62 7.02 -4.52 5.76
CA HIS A 62 6.25 -3.32 6.07
C HIS A 62 6.31 -2.99 7.58
N CYS A 63 6.20 -4.01 8.44
CA CYS A 63 6.34 -3.87 9.88
C CYS A 63 7.74 -3.40 10.31
N GLU A 64 8.79 -3.99 9.74
CA GLU A 64 10.18 -3.60 10.05
C GLU A 64 10.48 -2.16 9.62
N LEU A 65 10.03 -1.75 8.43
CA LEU A 65 10.18 -0.37 7.94
C LEU A 65 9.46 0.62 8.85
N ARG A 66 8.22 0.31 9.26
CA ARG A 66 7.47 1.11 10.23
C ARG A 66 8.24 1.24 11.55
N ASN A 67 8.75 0.13 12.08
CA ASN A 67 9.46 0.12 13.36
C ASN A 67 10.76 0.92 13.27
N SER A 68 11.51 0.76 12.18
CA SER A 68 12.72 1.54 11.89
C SER A 68 12.44 3.04 11.83
N ALA A 69 11.41 3.47 11.09
CA ALA A 69 11.04 4.88 11.01
C ALA A 69 10.66 5.47 12.39
N ARG A 70 9.93 4.70 13.22
CA ARG A 70 9.57 5.12 14.58
C ARG A 70 10.76 5.14 15.54
N ALA A 71 11.73 4.24 15.37
CA ALA A 71 12.95 4.22 16.16
C ALA A 71 13.87 5.39 15.78
N HIS A 72 13.95 5.72 14.49
CA HIS A 72 14.70 6.87 13.99
C HIS A 72 14.15 8.18 14.53
N ASN A 73 12.83 8.37 14.50
CA ASN A 73 12.19 9.53 15.09
C ASN A 73 10.81 9.19 15.69
N PRO A 74 10.68 9.15 17.04
CA PRO A 74 9.42 8.82 17.70
C PRO A 74 8.26 9.81 17.47
N ILE A 75 8.56 11.04 17.02
CA ILE A 75 7.55 12.06 16.71
C ILE A 75 6.84 11.72 15.39
N TRP A 76 7.55 11.10 14.45
CA TRP A 76 6.98 10.73 13.17
C TRP A 76 5.84 9.74 13.33
N TYR A 77 4.83 9.89 12.49
CA TYR A 77 3.80 8.90 12.33
C TYR A 77 4.20 8.01 11.16
N ALA A 78 4.61 6.77 11.45
CA ALA A 78 4.89 5.77 10.43
C ALA A 78 3.91 4.60 10.58
N THR A 79 3.34 4.18 9.46
CA THR A 79 2.32 3.12 9.46
C THR A 79 2.27 2.42 8.10
N PRO A 80 2.06 1.10 8.08
CA PRO A 80 1.74 0.41 6.86
C PRO A 80 0.33 0.74 6.39
N ASN A 81 0.07 0.50 5.10
CA ASN A 81 -1.27 0.34 4.53
C ASN A 81 -2.27 1.50 4.74
N THR A 82 -1.81 2.72 5.02
CA THR A 82 -2.70 3.88 5.27
C THR A 82 -3.03 4.61 3.98
N ILE A 83 -4.31 4.71 3.63
CA ILE A 83 -4.74 5.46 2.44
C ILE A 83 -4.76 6.96 2.72
N CYS A 84 -4.34 7.78 1.76
CA CYS A 84 -4.41 9.25 1.82
C CYS A 84 -4.68 9.83 0.42
N VAL A 85 -5.14 11.08 0.38
CA VAL A 85 -5.63 11.70 -0.86
C VAL A 85 -4.52 12.54 -1.49
N ALA A 86 -4.21 12.29 -2.76
CA ALA A 86 -3.28 13.09 -3.54
C ALA A 86 -3.82 13.29 -4.96
N GLY A 87 -3.93 14.55 -5.40
CA GLY A 87 -4.35 14.88 -6.76
C GLY A 87 -5.77 14.41 -7.11
N GLY A 88 -6.66 14.30 -6.11
CA GLY A 88 -8.02 13.78 -6.28
C GLY A 88 -8.14 12.25 -6.21
N ASN A 89 -7.01 11.54 -6.15
CA ASN A 89 -6.94 10.09 -6.06
C ASN A 89 -6.65 9.62 -4.64
N ASP A 90 -7.08 8.40 -4.33
CA ASP A 90 -6.90 7.75 -3.02
C ASP A 90 -5.77 6.73 -3.12
N TYR A 91 -4.57 7.14 -2.71
CA TYR A 91 -3.38 6.32 -2.82
C TYR A 91 -3.01 5.68 -1.48
N ARG A 92 -2.50 4.44 -1.55
CA ARG A 92 -2.15 3.64 -0.38
C ARG A 92 -0.72 3.11 -0.50
N PRO A 93 0.30 3.77 0.09
CA PRO A 93 1.66 3.23 0.14
C PRO A 93 1.66 1.91 0.92
N ASP A 94 2.66 1.08 0.69
CA ASP A 94 2.89 -0.07 1.55
C ASP A 94 3.33 0.37 2.94
N VAL A 95 4.20 1.39 3.01
CA VAL A 95 4.52 2.14 4.24
C VAL A 95 4.58 3.63 3.96
N GLY A 96 3.85 4.42 4.74
CA GLY A 96 3.95 5.88 4.74
C GLY A 96 4.61 6.40 6.01
N VAL A 97 5.41 7.45 5.88
CA VAL A 97 5.99 8.20 7.01
C VAL A 97 5.58 9.67 6.90
N TRP A 98 4.96 10.17 7.95
CA TRP A 98 4.58 11.57 8.10
C TRP A 98 5.41 12.21 9.20
N PHE A 99 6.11 13.30 8.87
CA PHE A 99 6.88 14.08 9.83
C PHE A 99 5.96 14.81 10.80
N GLN A 100 4.78 15.22 10.31
CA GLN A 100 3.68 15.69 11.12
C GLN A 100 2.56 14.67 11.10
N ARG A 101 2.21 14.14 12.28
CA ARG A 101 1.12 13.17 12.43
C ARG A 101 -0.20 13.74 11.87
N PRO A 102 -0.88 13.02 10.95
CA PRO A 102 -2.22 13.40 10.51
C PRO A 102 -3.20 13.46 11.70
N THR A 103 -4.22 14.31 11.58
CA THR A 103 -5.22 14.49 12.65
C THR A 103 -5.96 13.19 12.96
N PHE A 104 -6.67 13.15 14.10
CA PHE A 104 -7.49 12.00 14.44
C PHE A 104 -8.51 11.66 13.34
N LEU A 105 -9.24 12.67 12.84
CA LEU A 105 -10.24 12.49 11.79
C LEU A 105 -9.61 12.02 10.47
N GLN A 106 -8.45 12.56 10.09
CA GLN A 106 -7.71 12.10 8.90
C GLN A 106 -7.21 10.65 9.01
N ARG A 107 -6.97 10.14 10.23
CA ARG A 107 -6.59 8.74 10.41
C ARG A 107 -7.79 7.82 10.53
N GLN A 108 -8.93 8.34 10.96
CA GLN A 108 -10.15 7.56 11.14
C GLN A 108 -10.92 7.39 9.83
N ASN A 109 -11.09 8.47 9.05
CA ASN A 109 -11.73 8.45 7.72
C ASN A 109 -10.87 9.25 6.72
N PRO A 110 -9.75 8.69 6.25
CA PRO A 110 -8.74 9.39 5.47
C PRO A 110 -9.21 9.98 4.13
N ILE A 111 -10.18 9.38 3.45
CA ILE A 111 -10.70 9.91 2.19
C ILE A 111 -11.67 11.05 2.47
N VAL A 112 -12.59 10.86 3.43
CA VAL A 112 -13.58 11.88 3.82
C VAL A 112 -12.91 13.16 4.33
N HIS A 113 -11.86 12.99 5.15
CA HIS A 113 -11.14 14.09 5.80
C HIS A 113 -9.84 14.48 5.10
N GLN A 114 -9.59 13.97 3.89
CA GLN A 114 -8.43 14.31 3.06
C GLN A 114 -7.12 14.20 3.85
N CYS A 115 -6.79 12.98 4.27
CA CYS A 115 -5.47 12.69 4.81
C CYS A 115 -4.41 13.18 3.81
N PRO A 116 -3.40 13.96 4.24
CA PRO A 116 -2.33 14.39 3.37
C PRO A 116 -1.44 13.18 3.00
N PRO A 117 -0.82 13.16 1.81
CA PRO A 117 0.15 12.13 1.49
C PRO A 117 1.35 12.17 2.45
N PRO A 118 2.07 11.04 2.63
CA PRO A 118 3.23 10.99 3.50
C PRO A 118 4.38 11.84 2.97
N ASN A 119 5.31 12.20 3.86
CA ASN A 119 6.58 12.81 3.48
C ASN A 119 7.52 11.78 2.85
N VAL A 120 7.49 10.54 3.33
CA VAL A 120 8.22 9.40 2.74
C VAL A 120 7.24 8.32 2.34
N TRP A 121 7.28 7.94 1.07
CA TRP A 121 6.44 6.93 0.45
C TRP A 121 7.27 5.71 0.11
N ILE A 122 6.93 4.57 0.70
CA ILE A 122 7.68 3.33 0.50
C ILE A 122 6.77 2.30 -0.19
N GLU A 123 7.26 1.73 -1.28
CA GLU A 123 6.63 0.61 -2.01
C GLU A 123 7.57 -0.60 -1.96
N VAL A 124 7.02 -1.76 -1.61
CA VAL A 124 7.72 -3.05 -1.56
C VAL A 124 7.11 -3.97 -2.61
N PHE A 125 7.87 -4.27 -3.66
CA PHE A 125 7.38 -5.02 -4.81
C PHE A 125 8.34 -6.15 -5.16
N PHE A 126 7.82 -7.27 -5.64
CA PHE A 126 8.64 -8.26 -6.33
C PHE A 126 9.19 -7.65 -7.61
N ASN A 127 10.45 -7.95 -7.94
CA ASN A 127 11.12 -7.48 -9.15
C ASN A 127 10.64 -8.22 -10.41
N GLU A 128 9.32 -8.29 -10.57
CA GLU A 128 8.62 -9.00 -11.62
C GLU A 128 7.33 -8.26 -11.94
N ASP A 129 6.92 -8.29 -13.21
CA ASP A 129 5.66 -7.70 -13.62
C ASP A 129 4.51 -8.70 -13.39
N PRO A 130 3.33 -8.24 -12.95
CA PRO A 130 2.88 -6.85 -12.95
C PRO A 130 3.23 -6.03 -11.69
N ASP A 131 3.83 -6.63 -10.66
CA ASP A 131 4.01 -5.99 -9.35
C ASP A 131 4.97 -4.79 -9.41
N ARG A 132 6.15 -4.98 -10.03
CA ARG A 132 7.13 -3.91 -10.26
C ARG A 132 6.54 -2.77 -11.08
N GLN A 133 5.96 -3.05 -12.24
CA GLN A 133 5.38 -2.01 -13.09
C GLN A 133 4.29 -1.23 -12.35
N ASN A 134 3.41 -1.90 -11.61
CA ASN A 134 2.38 -1.25 -10.82
C ASN A 134 2.96 -0.32 -9.75
N ALA A 135 4.03 -0.71 -9.06
CA ALA A 135 4.70 0.15 -8.09
C ALA A 135 5.29 1.40 -8.75
N LEU A 136 6.01 1.24 -9.87
CA LEU A 136 6.65 2.34 -10.59
C LEU A 136 5.63 3.32 -11.19
N ASP A 137 4.55 2.82 -11.80
CA ASP A 137 3.48 3.65 -12.37
C ASP A 137 2.82 4.53 -11.30
N ARG A 138 2.65 3.99 -10.09
CA ARG A 138 2.07 4.71 -8.96
C ARG A 138 3.01 5.79 -8.46
N ILE A 139 4.29 5.48 -8.29
CA ILE A 139 5.32 6.45 -7.89
C ILE A 139 5.34 7.61 -8.89
N ALA A 140 5.43 7.30 -10.19
CA ALA A 140 5.49 8.31 -11.25
C ALA A 140 4.25 9.24 -11.23
N ARG A 141 3.06 8.71 -10.97
CA ARG A 141 1.83 9.50 -10.87
C ARG A 141 1.80 10.40 -9.64
N VAL A 142 2.14 9.87 -8.46
CA VAL A 142 2.10 10.67 -7.23
C VAL A 142 3.15 11.79 -7.25
N GLN A 143 4.34 11.52 -7.81
CA GLN A 143 5.42 12.50 -7.99
C GLN A 143 5.01 13.76 -8.74
N GLN A 144 4.02 13.67 -9.65
CA GLN A 144 3.53 14.82 -10.42
C GLN A 144 2.70 15.79 -9.57
N THR A 145 2.23 15.36 -8.39
CA THR A 145 1.22 16.09 -7.62
C THR A 145 1.74 16.60 -6.28
N HIS A 146 2.77 15.97 -5.70
CA HIS A 146 3.25 16.28 -4.36
C HIS A 146 4.77 16.11 -4.25
N VAL A 147 5.39 16.91 -3.37
CA VAL A 147 6.79 16.75 -2.98
C VAL A 147 6.87 15.66 -1.92
N ILE A 148 7.26 14.46 -2.34
CA ILE A 148 7.35 13.26 -1.52
C ILE A 148 8.70 12.59 -1.81
N GLU A 149 9.35 12.08 -0.77
CA GLU A 149 10.51 11.20 -0.92
C GLU A 149 10.05 9.77 -1.18
N PHE A 150 10.51 9.17 -2.28
CA PHE A 150 10.09 7.82 -2.68
C PHE A 150 11.21 6.80 -2.45
N VAL A 151 10.84 5.68 -1.83
CA VAL A 151 11.71 4.53 -1.63
C VAL A 151 11.06 3.30 -2.26
N GLY A 152 11.68 2.75 -3.30
CA GLY A 152 11.28 1.47 -3.87
C GLY A 152 12.17 0.34 -3.36
N ILE A 153 11.57 -0.72 -2.81
CA ILE A 153 12.29 -1.91 -2.35
C ILE A 153 11.88 -3.08 -3.25
N ALA A 154 12.78 -3.46 -4.14
CA ALA A 154 12.59 -4.57 -5.06
C ALA A 154 13.02 -5.89 -4.40
N LEU A 155 12.08 -6.82 -4.22
CA LEU A 155 12.33 -8.16 -3.69
C LEU A 155 12.66 -9.12 -4.84
N PRO A 156 13.65 -10.00 -4.71
CA PRO A 156 13.86 -11.07 -5.69
C PRO A 156 12.68 -12.05 -5.62
N GLN A 157 12.24 -12.55 -6.77
CA GLN A 157 11.35 -13.70 -6.81
C GLN A 157 12.17 -14.93 -6.38
N LEU A 158 11.93 -15.41 -5.17
CA LEU A 158 12.55 -16.64 -4.70
C LEU A 158 11.93 -17.82 -5.46
N SER A 159 12.61 -18.30 -6.49
CA SER A 159 12.40 -19.65 -6.99
C SER A 159 12.97 -20.64 -5.96
N GLY A 160 12.19 -20.88 -4.88
CA GLY A 160 12.48 -21.84 -3.82
C GLY A 160 12.71 -21.21 -2.45
N PRO A 161 12.49 -21.96 -1.36
CA PRO A 161 12.77 -21.46 -0.01
C PRO A 161 14.22 -20.99 0.05
N TYR A 162 14.49 -19.90 0.79
CA TYR A 162 15.83 -19.67 1.34
C TYR A 162 16.38 -21.02 1.77
N ARG A 163 17.56 -21.41 1.27
CA ARG A 163 18.17 -22.68 1.67
C ARG A 163 17.99 -22.79 3.18
N GLN A 164 17.20 -23.78 3.62
CA GLN A 164 17.03 -24.05 5.03
C GLN A 164 18.43 -24.05 5.63
N ASN A 165 18.59 -23.40 6.78
CA ASN A 165 19.85 -23.46 7.51
C ASN A 165 20.28 -24.95 7.52
N PRO A 166 21.42 -25.31 6.90
CA PRO A 166 21.84 -26.71 6.81
C PRO A 166 22.12 -27.30 8.20
N PHE A 167 22.12 -26.48 9.26
CA PHE A 167 22.25 -26.88 10.65
C PHE A 167 21.08 -26.36 11.51
N PRO A 168 19.90 -26.98 11.47
CA PRO A 168 18.79 -26.66 12.39
C PRO A 168 19.10 -27.02 13.86
N ALA A 169 20.21 -27.72 14.11
CA ALA A 169 20.68 -28.14 15.44
C ALA A 169 22.09 -27.59 15.78
N GLY A 170 22.53 -26.50 15.16
CA GLY A 170 23.77 -25.82 15.55
C GLY A 170 23.57 -25.17 16.93
N GLU A 171 24.19 -25.73 17.96
CA GLU A 171 24.19 -25.18 19.32
C GLU A 171 24.56 -23.69 19.30
N SER A 172 23.73 -22.86 19.94
CA SER A 172 24.19 -21.56 20.42
C SER A 172 25.27 -21.81 21.45
N LEU A 173 26.53 -21.65 21.05
CA LEU A 173 27.60 -21.43 22.00
C LEU A 173 27.46 -19.99 22.50
N LEU A 174 27.10 -19.91 23.79
CA LEU A 174 27.29 -18.71 24.63
C LEU A 174 28.75 -18.23 24.57
#